data_AF-A0A956KKF8-F1
#
_entry.id   AF-A0A956KKF8-F1
#
_cell.length_a   1.000
_cell.length_b   1.000
_cell.length_c   1.000
_cell.angle_alpha   90.00
_cell.angle_beta   90.00
_cell.angle_gamma   90.00
#
_symmetry.space_group_name_H-M   'P 1'
#
loop_
_entity.id
_entity.type
_entity.pdbx_description
1 polymer ?
#
loop_
_entity_poly.entity_id
_entity_poly.type
_entity_poly.pdbx_seq_one_letter_code
_entity_poly.pdbx_strand_id
1 'polypeptide(L)'
;AMLAADMLDLGFTLLTISYRGGPLNAPLYRDGLIGLAKADLEFTTAALSQQLATRVEGKAYAVEGPAVITEASGGIPGVPLYMALLLDVMGARHEDPLASMRRMFSDYFFGGPKSEEIGADGLIRMDDRELSEEVQSALAERFAAHNPGDEFDLALYQRFMAGYARTRGFEVEGVDYEAEFETDDYT
;
A
#
# COMPACT_ATOMS: atom_id res chain seq x y z
N ALA A 1 14.64 3.05 20.74
CA ALA A 1 16.10 3.07 20.56
C ALA A 1 16.61 4.45 20.16
N MET A 2 16.23 4.99 18.98
CA MET A 2 16.70 6.31 18.50
C MET A 2 16.44 7.47 19.47
N LEU A 3 15.25 7.54 20.08
CA LEU A 3 14.94 8.51 21.15
C LEU A 3 15.90 8.43 22.36
N ALA A 4 16.31 7.22 22.75
CA ALA A 4 17.19 7.04 23.89
C ALA A 4 18.66 7.36 23.55
N ALA A 5 19.01 7.26 22.27
CA ALA A 5 20.32 7.59 21.72
C ALA A 5 20.43 9.06 21.26
N ASP A 6 19.40 9.89 21.50
CA ASP A 6 19.35 11.30 21.10
C ASP A 6 19.58 11.52 19.58
N MET A 7 19.00 10.64 18.76
CA MET A 7 19.17 10.65 17.30
C MET A 7 17.97 11.24 16.54
N LEU A 8 17.01 11.86 17.24
CA LEU A 8 15.81 12.43 16.63
C LEU A 8 15.77 13.94 16.87
N ASP A 9 15.64 14.71 15.79
CA ASP A 9 15.51 16.16 15.84
C ASP A 9 14.14 16.61 16.38
N LEU A 10 14.09 17.88 16.80
CA LEU A 10 12.84 18.56 17.12
C LEU A 10 11.88 18.52 15.93
N GLY A 11 10.62 18.19 16.17
CA GLY A 11 9.59 18.04 15.14
C GLY A 11 9.66 16.72 14.36
N PHE A 12 10.43 15.72 14.81
CA PHE A 12 10.55 14.43 14.12
C PHE A 12 9.18 13.78 13.85
N THR A 13 8.99 13.30 12.62
CA THR A 13 7.75 12.64 12.20
C THR A 13 8.01 11.17 11.86
N LEU A 14 7.28 10.27 12.51
CA LEU A 14 7.25 8.84 12.21
C LEU A 14 6.02 8.50 11.35
N LEU A 15 6.23 7.75 10.27
CA LEU A 15 5.13 7.20 9.46
C LEU A 15 5.22 5.67 9.49
N THR A 16 4.12 5.01 9.82
CA THR A 16 4.00 3.56 9.73
C THR A 16 3.00 3.18 8.65
N ILE A 17 3.39 2.28 7.76
CA ILE A 17 2.55 1.88 6.61
C ILE A 17 1.82 0.58 6.91
N SER A 18 0.52 0.57 6.64
CA SER A 18 -0.39 -0.54 6.79
C SER A 18 -1.23 -0.72 5.52
N TYR A 19 -1.90 -1.87 5.43
CA TYR A 19 -2.92 -2.14 4.44
C TYR A 19 -4.09 -2.83 5.14
N ARG A 20 -5.30 -2.32 4.90
CA ARG A 20 -6.53 -2.77 5.55
C ARG A 20 -7.29 -3.79 4.72
N GLY A 21 -7.32 -3.58 3.42
CA GLY A 21 -8.21 -4.28 2.51
C GLY A 21 -9.67 -3.78 2.53
N GLY A 22 -10.42 -4.27 1.56
CA GLY A 22 -11.87 -4.07 1.42
C GLY A 22 -12.65 -5.32 1.82
N PRO A 23 -13.98 -5.32 1.62
CA PRO A 23 -14.85 -6.44 2.02
C PRO A 23 -14.45 -7.81 1.42
N LEU A 24 -13.95 -7.83 0.17
CA LEU A 24 -13.59 -9.09 -0.51
C LEU A 24 -12.38 -9.80 0.11
N ASN A 25 -11.45 -9.07 0.71
CA ASN A 25 -10.22 -9.62 1.28
C ASN A 25 -10.13 -9.43 2.81
N ALA A 26 -11.19 -8.92 3.45
CA ALA A 26 -11.26 -8.70 4.89
C ALA A 26 -10.90 -9.95 5.75
N PRO A 27 -11.37 -11.18 5.43
CA PRO A 27 -11.00 -12.37 6.21
C PRO A 27 -9.50 -12.67 6.22
N LEU A 28 -8.79 -12.26 5.17
CA LEU A 28 -7.34 -12.42 5.08
C LEU A 28 -6.61 -11.26 5.76
N TYR A 29 -7.13 -10.04 5.60
CA TYR A 29 -6.56 -8.82 6.14
C TYR A 29 -7.21 -8.42 7.46
N ARG A 30 -8.11 -7.43 7.45
CA ARG A 30 -8.66 -6.78 8.64
C ARG A 30 -9.18 -7.75 9.71
N ASP A 31 -9.88 -8.80 9.29
CA ASP A 31 -10.51 -9.77 10.19
C ASP A 31 -9.65 -11.01 10.40
N GLY A 32 -8.49 -11.08 9.74
CA GLY A 32 -7.53 -12.17 9.84
C GLY A 32 -6.40 -11.91 10.84
N LEU A 33 -5.46 -12.85 10.90
CA LEU A 33 -4.30 -12.77 11.80
C LEU A 33 -3.42 -11.55 11.52
N ILE A 34 -3.22 -11.20 10.25
CA ILE A 34 -2.43 -10.01 9.88
C ILE A 34 -3.16 -8.73 10.31
N GLY A 35 -4.50 -8.72 10.31
CA GLY A 35 -5.30 -7.61 10.80
C GLY A 35 -5.06 -7.31 12.28
N LEU A 36 -4.89 -8.35 13.11
CA LEU A 36 -4.48 -8.18 14.51
C LEU A 36 -3.10 -7.53 14.64
N ALA A 37 -2.14 -7.94 13.81
CA ALA A 37 -0.82 -7.30 13.78
C ALA A 37 -0.88 -5.85 13.31
N LYS A 38 -1.81 -5.51 12.40
CA LYS A 38 -2.03 -4.12 11.96
C LYS A 38 -2.72 -3.26 13.02
N ALA A 39 -3.67 -3.82 13.76
CA ALA A 39 -4.26 -3.14 14.91
C ALA A 39 -3.22 -2.86 16.00
N ASP A 40 -2.30 -3.78 16.25
CA ASP A 40 -1.15 -3.55 17.15
C ASP A 40 -0.20 -2.46 16.64
N LEU A 41 0.04 -2.42 15.33
CA LEU A 41 0.82 -1.34 14.70
C LEU A 41 0.15 0.02 14.89
N GLU A 42 -1.16 0.14 14.67
CA GLU A 42 -1.92 1.38 14.88
C GLU A 42 -1.87 1.82 16.35
N PHE A 43 -2.11 0.89 17.28
CA PHE A 43 -2.02 1.16 18.72
C PHE A 43 -0.62 1.64 19.13
N THR A 44 0.41 0.94 18.67
CA THR A 44 1.81 1.27 18.98
C THR A 44 2.21 2.61 18.38
N THR A 45 1.73 2.94 17.18
CA THR A 45 1.98 4.22 16.53
C THR A 45 1.39 5.37 17.34
N ALA A 46 0.16 5.23 17.82
CA ALA A 46 -0.47 6.22 18.69
C ALA A 46 0.31 6.41 20.01
N ALA A 47 0.76 5.30 20.62
CA ALA A 47 1.57 5.35 21.84
C ALA A 47 2.94 6.02 21.61
N LEU A 48 3.59 5.76 20.47
CA LEU A 48 4.84 6.41 20.08
C LEU A 48 4.63 7.90 19.79
N SER A 49 3.49 8.28 19.21
CA SER A 49 3.14 9.69 18.97
C SER A 49 3.14 10.49 20.27
N GLN A 50 2.56 9.95 21.34
CA GLN A 50 2.56 10.59 22.67
C GLN A 50 3.97 10.75 23.24
N GLN A 51 4.83 9.75 23.06
CA GLN A 51 6.23 9.83 23.51
C GLN A 51 7.00 10.87 22.71
N LEU A 52 6.87 10.88 21.38
CA LEU A 52 7.54 11.84 20.50
C LEU A 52 7.12 13.28 20.82
N ALA A 53 5.83 13.52 21.06
CA ALA A 53 5.30 14.84 21.38
C ALA A 53 5.96 15.45 22.63
N THR A 54 6.16 14.66 23.68
CA THR A 54 6.74 15.14 24.95
C THR A 54 8.27 15.27 24.93
N ARG A 55 8.95 14.57 24.01
CA ARG A 55 10.41 14.45 24.00
C ARG A 55 11.09 15.32 22.97
N VAL A 56 10.48 15.45 21.80
CA VAL A 56 11.06 16.15 20.65
C VAL A 56 10.02 16.95 19.88
N GLU A 57 8.86 17.27 20.48
CA GLU A 57 7.74 17.95 19.78
C GLU A 57 7.32 17.22 18.47
N GLY A 58 7.59 15.92 18.41
CA GLY A 58 7.38 15.09 17.23
C GLY A 58 5.99 14.47 17.18
N LYS A 59 5.70 13.77 16.08
CA LYS A 59 4.42 13.09 15.84
C LYS A 59 4.64 11.73 15.17
N ALA A 60 3.70 10.82 15.36
CA ALA A 60 3.61 9.59 14.59
C ALA A 60 2.24 9.47 13.92
N TYR A 61 2.22 8.96 12.69
CA TYR A 61 1.01 8.74 11.90
C TYR A 61 0.95 7.31 11.34
N ALA A 62 -0.22 6.70 11.43
CA ALA A 62 -0.51 5.43 10.78
C ALA A 62 -1.08 5.71 9.39
N VAL A 63 -0.56 5.03 8.37
CA VAL A 63 -0.97 5.22 6.97
C VAL A 63 -1.59 3.93 6.47
N GLU A 64 -2.88 3.93 6.18
CA GLU A 64 -3.54 2.85 5.43
C GLU A 64 -3.38 3.13 3.94
N GLY A 65 -2.45 2.42 3.31
CA GLY A 65 -2.14 2.53 1.88
C GLY A 65 -3.14 1.78 1.00
N PRO A 66 -3.20 2.10 -0.31
CA PRO A 66 -3.94 1.29 -1.28
C PRO A 66 -3.20 -0.02 -1.56
N ALA A 67 -3.91 -0.96 -2.18
CA ALA A 67 -3.38 -2.21 -2.68
C ALA A 67 -2.44 -1.93 -3.86
N VAL A 68 -1.20 -2.37 -3.71
CA VAL A 68 -0.12 -2.17 -4.68
C VAL A 68 0.57 -3.49 -4.97
N ILE A 69 1.11 -3.61 -6.18
CA ILE A 69 1.96 -4.75 -6.52
C ILE A 69 3.32 -4.55 -5.86
N THR A 70 3.67 -5.50 -5.01
CA THR A 70 4.98 -5.65 -4.36
C THR A 70 5.45 -7.08 -4.48
N GLU A 71 6.71 -7.36 -4.15
CA GLU A 71 7.17 -8.75 -4.08
C GLU A 71 6.34 -9.59 -3.08
N ALA A 72 6.00 -9.01 -1.93
CA ALA A 72 5.16 -9.65 -0.93
C ALA A 72 3.75 -9.98 -1.47
N SER A 73 3.18 -9.11 -2.32
CA SER A 73 1.81 -9.28 -2.84
C SER A 73 1.63 -10.58 -3.66
N GLY A 74 2.67 -11.05 -4.35
CA GLY A 74 2.61 -12.28 -5.14
C GLY A 74 2.62 -13.56 -4.30
N GLY A 75 3.08 -13.48 -3.05
CA GLY A 75 3.13 -14.62 -2.12
C GLY A 75 1.88 -14.80 -1.26
N ILE A 76 0.97 -13.82 -1.25
CA ILE A 76 -0.23 -13.84 -0.42
C ILE A 76 -1.38 -14.53 -1.20
N PRO A 77 -1.98 -15.62 -0.68
CA PRO A 77 -3.08 -16.31 -1.38
C PRO A 77 -4.24 -15.37 -1.72
N GLY A 78 -4.73 -15.44 -2.95
CA GLY A 78 -5.87 -14.66 -3.44
C GLY A 78 -5.56 -13.21 -3.84
N VAL A 79 -4.44 -12.63 -3.38
CA VAL A 79 -4.04 -11.26 -3.72
C VAL A 79 -3.75 -11.08 -5.21
N PRO A 80 -3.10 -12.01 -5.93
CA PRO A 80 -2.89 -11.85 -7.38
C PRO A 80 -4.19 -11.62 -8.17
N LEU A 81 -5.24 -12.39 -7.87
CA LEU A 81 -6.55 -12.21 -8.51
C LEU A 81 -7.19 -10.88 -8.11
N TYR A 82 -7.21 -10.56 -6.82
CA TYR A 82 -7.71 -9.28 -6.33
C TYR A 82 -7.02 -8.10 -7.03
N MET A 83 -5.70 -8.18 -7.19
CA MET A 83 -4.93 -7.13 -7.85
C MET A 83 -5.21 -7.03 -9.34
N ALA A 84 -5.31 -8.15 -10.05
CA ALA A 84 -5.67 -8.15 -11.46
C ALA A 84 -7.03 -7.45 -11.70
N LEU A 85 -8.03 -7.77 -10.86
CA LEU A 85 -9.35 -7.15 -10.92
C LEU A 85 -9.33 -5.67 -10.54
N LEU A 86 -8.59 -5.29 -9.49
CA LEU A 86 -8.49 -3.89 -9.09
C LEU A 86 -7.83 -3.05 -10.19
N LEU A 87 -6.77 -3.55 -10.81
CA LEU A 87 -6.10 -2.86 -11.91
C LEU A 87 -7.03 -2.72 -13.12
N ASP A 88 -7.90 -3.70 -13.38
CA ASP A 88 -8.91 -3.61 -14.43
C ASP A 88 -10.00 -2.56 -14.11
N VAL A 89 -10.50 -2.53 -12.87
CA VAL A 89 -11.52 -1.57 -12.41
C VAL A 89 -11.00 -0.14 -12.37
N MET A 90 -9.80 0.05 -11.80
CA MET A 90 -9.25 1.38 -11.57
C MET A 90 -8.59 1.95 -12.84
N GLY A 91 -7.98 1.09 -13.67
CA GLY A 91 -7.24 1.52 -14.86
C GLY A 91 -6.20 2.58 -14.50
N ALA A 92 -6.22 3.70 -15.22
CA ALA A 92 -5.31 4.82 -14.99
C ALA A 92 -5.49 5.54 -13.63
N ARG A 93 -6.56 5.25 -12.88
CA ARG A 93 -6.78 5.78 -11.52
C ARG A 93 -6.00 5.01 -10.46
N HIS A 94 -5.49 3.81 -10.78
CA HIS A 94 -4.65 3.02 -9.88
C HIS A 94 -3.35 3.77 -9.60
N GLU A 95 -2.90 3.73 -8.36
CA GLU A 95 -1.65 4.37 -7.94
C GLU A 95 -0.61 3.29 -7.64
N ASP A 96 0.55 3.39 -8.30
CA ASP A 96 1.72 2.64 -7.90
C ASP A 96 2.27 3.16 -6.54
N PRO A 97 3.21 2.45 -5.89
CA PRO A 97 3.75 2.87 -4.60
C PRO A 97 4.31 4.31 -4.59
N LEU A 98 4.96 4.74 -5.67
CA LEU A 98 5.55 6.06 -5.77
C LEU A 98 4.47 7.14 -5.91
N ALA A 99 3.48 6.92 -6.77
CA ALA A 99 2.34 7.80 -6.96
C ALA A 99 1.54 7.95 -5.66
N SER A 100 1.29 6.84 -4.96
CA SER A 100 0.61 6.86 -3.66
C SER A 100 1.38 7.67 -2.62
N MET A 101 2.69 7.44 -2.47
CA MET A 101 3.50 8.22 -1.52
C MET A 101 3.58 9.70 -1.87
N ARG A 102 3.71 10.04 -3.16
CA ARG A 102 3.69 11.44 -3.63
C ARG A 102 2.37 12.13 -3.30
N ARG A 103 1.24 11.46 -3.54
CA ARG A 103 -0.07 11.98 -3.15
C ARG A 103 -0.17 12.16 -1.64
N MET A 104 0.29 11.20 -0.84
CA MET A 104 0.26 11.32 0.62
C MET A 104 1.00 12.57 1.10
N PHE A 105 2.24 12.79 0.64
CA PHE A 105 3.01 13.97 1.01
C PHE A 105 2.39 15.28 0.52
N SER A 106 1.83 15.28 -0.70
CA SER A 106 1.18 16.46 -1.27
C SER A 106 -0.15 16.80 -0.58
N ASP A 107 -0.93 15.79 -0.17
CA ASP A 107 -2.26 15.98 0.37
C ASP A 107 -2.21 16.28 1.87
N TYR A 108 -1.39 15.56 2.63
CA TYR A 108 -1.44 15.56 4.10
C TYR A 108 -0.32 16.35 4.76
N PHE A 109 0.80 16.57 4.07
CA PHE A 109 1.98 17.23 4.63
C PHE A 109 2.26 18.58 3.95
N PHE A 110 3.12 19.37 4.58
CA PHE A 110 3.62 20.64 4.02
C PHE A 110 2.53 21.66 3.61
N GLY A 111 1.39 21.67 4.31
CA GLY A 111 0.25 22.55 4.01
C GLY A 111 -0.65 22.05 2.87
N GLY A 112 -0.62 20.73 2.61
CA GLY A 112 -1.51 20.08 1.65
C GLY A 112 -2.99 20.22 1.99
N PRO A 113 -3.88 20.07 1.01
CA PRO A 113 -5.33 20.32 1.15
C PRO A 113 -6.03 19.46 2.20
N LYS A 114 -5.47 18.30 2.56
CA LYS A 114 -6.02 17.37 3.55
C LYS A 114 -5.28 17.42 4.89
N SER A 115 -4.40 18.39 5.11
CA SER A 115 -3.60 18.43 6.35
C SER A 115 -4.46 18.55 7.62
N GLU A 116 -5.61 19.20 7.52
CA GLU A 116 -6.57 19.36 8.63
C GLU A 116 -7.49 18.14 8.82
N GLU A 117 -7.51 17.21 7.87
CA GLU A 117 -8.31 15.98 7.96
C GLU A 117 -7.66 14.93 8.89
N ILE A 118 -6.38 15.10 9.24
CA ILE A 118 -5.69 14.17 10.13
C ILE A 118 -6.25 14.34 11.54
N GLY A 119 -7.02 13.34 11.97
CA GLY A 119 -7.64 13.29 13.28
C GLY A 119 -6.63 13.14 14.43
N ALA A 120 -7.15 13.17 15.66
CA ALA A 120 -6.35 12.97 16.87
C ALA A 120 -5.78 11.55 16.98
N ASP A 121 -6.36 10.58 16.26
CA ASP A 121 -5.84 9.21 16.13
C ASP A 121 -4.61 9.11 15.21
N GLY A 122 -4.32 10.16 14.43
CA GLY A 122 -3.17 10.21 13.54
C GLY A 122 -3.27 9.26 12.36
N LEU A 123 -4.48 8.83 11.98
CA LEU A 123 -4.72 7.92 10.86
C LEU A 123 -4.82 8.69 9.54
N ILE A 124 -4.02 8.28 8.56
CA ILE A 124 -4.01 8.80 7.19
C ILE A 124 -4.57 7.72 6.26
N ARG A 125 -5.57 8.09 5.46
CA ARG A 125 -6.30 7.19 4.56
C ARG A 125 -5.91 7.43 3.11
N MET A 126 -5.02 6.59 2.60
CA MET A 126 -4.57 6.59 1.20
C MET A 126 -5.30 5.51 0.37
N ASP A 127 -6.09 4.66 1.02
CA ASP A 127 -6.98 3.67 0.44
C ASP A 127 -8.34 4.25 0.00
N ASP A 128 -8.53 5.56 0.12
CA ASP A 128 -9.78 6.29 -0.21
C ASP A 128 -10.29 6.02 -1.62
N ARG A 129 -9.38 5.92 -2.61
CA ARG A 129 -9.74 5.61 -4.00
C ARG A 129 -10.15 4.15 -4.20
N GLU A 130 -9.39 3.22 -3.62
CA GLU A 130 -9.67 1.78 -3.66
C GLU A 130 -11.00 1.48 -3.00
N LEU A 131 -11.27 2.07 -1.83
CA LEU A 131 -12.46 1.81 -1.03
C LEU A 131 -13.68 2.65 -1.41
N SER A 132 -13.62 3.41 -2.51
CA SER A 132 -14.78 4.12 -3.03
C SER A 132 -15.90 3.13 -3.42
N GLU A 133 -17.15 3.55 -3.23
CA GLU A 133 -18.33 2.71 -3.50
C GLU A 133 -18.36 2.21 -4.95
N GLU A 134 -17.97 3.06 -5.90
CA GLU A 134 -17.85 2.72 -7.32
C GLU A 134 -16.86 1.56 -7.54
N VAL A 135 -15.64 1.67 -6.99
CA VAL A 135 -14.59 0.66 -7.16
C VAL A 135 -14.96 -0.64 -6.45
N GLN A 136 -15.48 -0.57 -5.22
CA GLN A 136 -15.87 -1.75 -4.46
C GLN A 136 -17.05 -2.50 -5.09
N SER A 137 -18.03 -1.78 -5.63
CA SER A 137 -19.16 -2.40 -6.35
C SER A 137 -18.69 -3.11 -7.62
N ALA A 138 -17.85 -2.43 -8.41
CA ALA A 138 -17.29 -2.98 -9.64
C ALA A 138 -16.36 -4.18 -9.40
N LEU A 139 -15.61 -4.18 -8.28
CA LEU A 139 -14.82 -5.30 -7.83
C LEU A 139 -15.69 -6.49 -7.42
N ALA A 140 -16.74 -6.26 -6.64
CA ALA A 140 -17.64 -7.32 -6.18
C ALA A 140 -18.34 -8.02 -7.36
N GLU A 141 -18.82 -7.25 -8.34
CA GLU A 141 -19.41 -7.78 -9.56
C GLU A 141 -18.43 -8.65 -10.35
N ARG A 142 -17.23 -8.13 -10.63
CA ARG A 142 -16.19 -8.88 -11.35
C ARG A 142 -15.75 -10.12 -10.59
N PHE A 143 -15.59 -10.04 -9.28
CA PHE A 143 -15.20 -11.18 -8.46
C PHE A 143 -16.27 -12.28 -8.50
N ALA A 144 -17.55 -11.94 -8.40
CA ALA A 144 -18.66 -12.89 -8.50
C ALA A 144 -18.77 -13.55 -9.89
N ALA A 145 -18.25 -12.92 -10.93
CA ALA A 145 -18.21 -13.47 -12.28
C ALA A 145 -17.09 -14.51 -12.50
N HIS A 146 -16.18 -14.71 -11.53
CA HIS A 146 -15.09 -15.68 -11.64
C HIS A 146 -15.27 -16.82 -10.64
N ASN A 147 -15.61 -18.02 -11.11
CA ASN A 147 -15.74 -19.20 -10.26
C ASN A 147 -14.58 -20.18 -10.45
N PRO A 148 -14.24 -20.97 -9.41
CA PRO A 148 -13.29 -22.06 -9.56
C PRO A 148 -13.72 -23.04 -10.67
N GLY A 149 -12.84 -23.24 -11.65
CA GLY A 149 -13.08 -24.14 -12.79
C GLY A 149 -13.54 -23.45 -14.07
N ASP A 150 -13.89 -22.16 -14.03
CA ASP A 150 -14.13 -21.35 -15.22
C ASP A 150 -12.83 -21.14 -16.00
N GLU A 151 -12.96 -20.84 -17.31
CA GLU A 151 -11.82 -20.39 -18.11
C GLU A 151 -11.29 -19.08 -17.52
N PHE A 152 -9.98 -19.02 -17.30
CA PHE A 152 -9.34 -17.85 -16.70
C PHE A 152 -9.00 -16.83 -17.78
N ASP A 153 -9.40 -15.57 -17.57
CA ASP A 153 -9.03 -14.48 -18.46
C ASP A 153 -7.52 -14.23 -18.42
N LEU A 154 -6.84 -14.61 -19.51
CA LEU A 154 -5.41 -14.45 -19.66
C LEU A 154 -4.98 -12.98 -19.59
N ALA A 155 -5.85 -12.03 -19.96
CA ALA A 155 -5.56 -10.61 -19.86
C ALA A 155 -5.44 -10.16 -18.39
N LEU A 156 -6.25 -10.70 -17.47
CA LEU A 156 -6.12 -10.45 -16.04
C LEU A 156 -4.80 -10.98 -15.49
N TYR A 157 -4.41 -12.19 -15.91
CA TYR A 157 -3.12 -12.78 -15.52
C TYR A 157 -1.95 -11.90 -15.98
N GLN A 158 -1.94 -11.54 -17.27
CA GLN A 158 -0.89 -10.72 -17.87
C GLN A 158 -0.81 -9.34 -17.21
N ARG A 159 -1.96 -8.73 -16.87
CA ARG A 159 -2.01 -7.43 -16.19
C ARG A 159 -1.32 -7.46 -14.83
N PHE A 160 -1.57 -8.47 -14.01
CA PHE A 160 -0.88 -8.64 -12.73
C PHE A 160 0.61 -8.97 -12.93
N MET A 161 0.90 -9.94 -13.80
CA MET A 161 2.27 -10.41 -14.04
C MET A 161 3.18 -9.31 -14.57
N ALA A 162 2.67 -8.42 -15.42
CA ALA A 162 3.45 -7.28 -15.91
C ALA A 162 3.90 -6.36 -14.77
N GLY A 163 3.00 -6.05 -13.82
CA GLY A 163 3.35 -5.28 -12.63
C GLY A 163 4.31 -6.01 -11.72
N TYR A 164 4.13 -7.33 -11.56
CA TYR A 164 4.96 -8.16 -10.70
C TYR A 164 6.36 -8.42 -11.27
N ALA A 165 6.49 -8.48 -12.59
CA ALA A 165 7.74 -8.54 -13.31
C ALA A 165 8.57 -7.26 -13.09
N ARG A 166 7.92 -6.10 -13.13
CA ARG A 166 8.57 -4.80 -12.87
C ARG A 166 9.15 -4.67 -11.48
N THR A 167 8.60 -5.33 -10.45
CA THR A 167 9.21 -5.31 -9.11
C THR A 167 10.57 -6.01 -9.07
N ARG A 168 10.93 -6.76 -10.11
CA ARG A 168 12.19 -7.49 -10.27
C ARG A 168 13.04 -6.98 -11.44
N GLY A 169 12.70 -5.80 -11.97
CA GLY A 169 13.43 -5.19 -13.08
C GLY A 169 13.11 -5.78 -14.46
N PHE A 170 12.04 -6.56 -14.61
CA PHE A 170 11.56 -7.07 -15.90
C PHE A 170 10.40 -6.22 -16.45
N GLU A 171 10.18 -6.24 -17.78
CA GLU A 171 9.14 -5.45 -18.45
C GLU A 171 9.20 -3.93 -18.14
N VAL A 172 10.40 -3.40 -17.98
CA VAL A 172 10.66 -1.98 -17.79
C VAL A 172 10.88 -1.32 -19.15
N GLU A 173 10.11 -0.28 -19.44
CA GLU A 173 10.24 0.47 -20.69
C GLU A 173 11.63 1.09 -20.82
N GLY A 174 12.24 0.93 -21.99
CA GLY A 174 13.57 1.47 -22.30
C GLY A 174 14.75 0.59 -21.86
N VAL A 175 14.51 -0.57 -21.23
CA VAL A 175 15.56 -1.54 -20.92
C VAL A 175 15.74 -2.51 -22.08
N ASP A 176 16.98 -2.65 -22.56
CA ASP A 176 17.37 -3.70 -23.50
C ASP A 176 17.69 -4.98 -22.74
N TYR A 177 16.77 -5.95 -22.77
CA TYR A 177 16.92 -7.25 -22.10
C TYR A 177 17.82 -8.24 -22.85
N GLU A 178 18.24 -7.93 -24.08
CA GLU A 178 19.18 -8.74 -24.86
C GLU A 178 20.63 -8.26 -24.71
N ALA A 179 20.85 -7.07 -24.13
CA ALA A 179 22.17 -6.54 -23.85
C ALA A 179 22.92 -7.38 -22.80
N GLU A 180 24.23 -7.52 -22.99
CA GLU A 180 25.11 -8.09 -21.97
C GLU A 180 25.12 -7.19 -20.73
N PHE A 181 25.06 -7.80 -19.55
CA PHE A 181 25.15 -7.10 -18.27
C PHE A 181 26.02 -7.90 -17.30
N GLU A 182 26.72 -7.18 -16.43
CA GLU A 182 27.56 -7.76 -15.39
C GLU A 182 26.72 -8.14 -14.16
N THR A 183 26.90 -9.36 -13.63
CA THR A 183 26.19 -9.85 -12.43
C THR A 183 26.96 -9.66 -11.13
N ASP A 184 28.26 -9.34 -11.22
CA ASP A 184 29.19 -9.49 -10.10
C ASP A 184 29.56 -8.15 -9.42
N ASP A 185 29.19 -7.01 -10.02
CA ASP A 185 29.43 -5.67 -9.44
C ASP A 185 28.17 -5.16 -8.72
N TYR A 186 28.07 -5.47 -7.43
CA TYR A 186 27.14 -4.84 -6.50
C TYR A 186 27.85 -3.70 -5.77
N THR A 187 28.04 -2.54 -6.41
CA THR A 187 28.45 -1.30 -5.73
C THR A 187 27.26 -0.50 -5.24
#